data_AF-A0A0N7ZD79-F1
#
_entry.id   AF-A0A0N7ZD79-F1
#
_cell.length_a   1.000
_cell.length_b   1.000
_cell.length_c   1.000
_cell.angle_alpha   90.00
_cell.angle_beta   90.00
_cell.angle_gamma   90.00
#
_symmetry.space_group_name_H-M   'P 1'
#
loop_
_entity.id
_entity.type
_entity.pdbx_description
1 polymer ?
#
loop_
_entity_poly.entity_id
_entity_poly.type
_entity_poly.pdbx_seq_one_letter_code
_entity_poly.pdbx_strand_id
1 'polypeptide(L)'
;MDAGLSEEELLIRAREERANIVGRYNLGREEGAVIDPWEDPEFEVYHSTDRYGFIHDTRLPQNRSKEEEKRLEIELSRIDKWLKMIRTWDKYWGKEKFVKRIHKGIPDRFRGTVWARLLFLEQMKEEQKGKYEEMKRLGCKWSPDVRQIDLDVNRTYRDHTMFRKRYDEKQQQLFHVLGEREYIY
;
A
#
# COMPACT_ATOMS: atom_id res chain seq x y z
N MET A 1 -44.30 -13.37 -8.09
CA MET A 1 -43.95 -13.02 -6.71
C MET A 1 -42.48 -13.32 -6.58
N ASP A 2 -41.65 -12.29 -6.58
CA ASP A 2 -40.21 -12.41 -6.38
C ASP A 2 -40.00 -12.78 -4.91
N ALA A 3 -39.78 -14.06 -4.63
CA ALA A 3 -39.43 -14.51 -3.29
C ALA A 3 -37.98 -14.07 -3.06
N GLY A 4 -37.81 -12.86 -2.55
CA GLY A 4 -36.51 -12.37 -2.13
C GLY A 4 -35.85 -13.37 -1.18
N LEU A 5 -34.55 -13.56 -1.35
CA LEU A 5 -33.73 -14.43 -0.50
C LEU A 5 -33.97 -14.09 0.98
N SER A 6 -34.10 -15.11 1.82
CA SER A 6 -34.17 -14.93 3.26
C SER A 6 -32.89 -14.30 3.79
N GLU A 7 -32.97 -13.63 4.94
CA GLU A 7 -31.82 -13.02 5.61
C GLU A 7 -30.70 -14.05 5.88
N GLU A 8 -31.08 -15.28 6.23
CA GLU A 8 -30.13 -16.38 6.44
C GLU A 8 -29.38 -16.76 5.17
N GLU A 9 -30.08 -16.89 4.04
CA GLU A 9 -29.48 -17.19 2.74
C GLU A 9 -28.54 -16.07 2.27
N LEU A 10 -28.92 -14.80 2.50
CA LEU A 10 -28.07 -13.65 2.20
C LEU A 10 -26.77 -13.67 3.02
N LEU A 11 -26.86 -13.99 4.32
CA LEU A 11 -25.70 -14.11 5.20
C LEU A 11 -24.77 -15.26 4.80
N ILE A 12 -25.32 -16.41 4.39
CA ILE A 12 -24.53 -17.54 3.89
C ILE A 12 -23.79 -17.14 2.62
N ARG A 13 -24.49 -16.56 1.64
CA ARG A 13 -23.89 -16.11 0.38
C ARG A 13 -22.78 -15.08 0.59
N ALA A 14 -22.99 -14.12 1.50
CA ALA A 14 -21.97 -13.13 1.83
C ALA A 14 -20.72 -13.75 2.49
N ARG A 15 -20.89 -14.81 3.30
CA ARG A 15 -19.78 -15.57 3.89
C ARG A 15 -19.01 -16.35 2.83
N GLU A 16 -19.70 -17.01 1.91
CA GLU A 16 -19.09 -17.75 0.81
C GLU A 16 -18.33 -16.83 -0.15
N GLU A 17 -18.94 -15.71 -0.55
CA GLU A 17 -18.29 -14.71 -1.40
C GLU A 17 -17.01 -14.17 -0.75
N ARG A 18 -17.07 -13.83 0.54
CA ARG A 18 -15.88 -13.39 1.29
C ARG A 18 -14.80 -14.45 1.33
N ALA A 19 -15.15 -15.70 1.66
CA ALA A 19 -14.20 -16.81 1.73
C ALA A 19 -13.52 -17.04 0.37
N ASN A 20 -14.27 -16.95 -0.73
CA ASN A 20 -13.75 -17.06 -2.08
C ASN A 20 -12.78 -15.93 -2.43
N ILE A 21 -13.13 -14.67 -2.13
CA ILE A 21 -12.24 -13.51 -2.38
C ILE A 21 -10.95 -13.65 -1.58
N VAL A 22 -11.05 -13.91 -0.27
CA VAL A 22 -9.89 -14.12 0.60
C VAL A 22 -9.04 -15.29 0.12
N GLY A 23 -9.67 -16.38 -0.34
CA GLY A 23 -8.99 -17.53 -0.93
C GLY A 23 -8.13 -17.14 -2.14
N ARG A 24 -8.66 -16.30 -3.04
CA ARG A 24 -7.90 -15.80 -4.21
C ARG A 24 -6.70 -14.96 -3.79
N TYR A 25 -6.84 -14.06 -2.81
CA TYR A 25 -5.70 -13.29 -2.29
C TYR A 25 -4.65 -14.16 -1.61
N ASN A 26 -5.06 -15.15 -0.82
CA ASN A 26 -4.13 -16.05 -0.14
C ASN A 26 -3.38 -16.97 -1.12
N LEU A 27 -4.06 -17.40 -2.19
CA LEU A 27 -3.43 -18.17 -3.27
C LEU A 27 -2.50 -17.30 -4.12
N GLY A 28 -2.83 -16.02 -4.29
CA GLY A 28 -2.04 -15.10 -5.09
C GLY A 28 -2.05 -15.50 -6.56
N ARG A 29 -0.87 -15.74 -7.12
CA ARG A 29 -0.66 -16.18 -8.51
C ARG A 29 -0.03 -17.56 -8.63
N GLU A 30 -0.14 -18.36 -7.57
CA GLU A 30 0.35 -19.75 -7.57
C GLU A 30 -0.51 -20.63 -8.49
N GLU A 31 -0.07 -21.87 -8.69
CA GLU A 31 -0.78 -22.84 -9.54
C GLU A 31 -2.25 -22.99 -9.13
N GLY A 32 -3.16 -22.88 -10.13
CA GLY A 32 -4.61 -22.92 -9.90
C GLY A 32 -5.28 -21.55 -9.67
N ALA A 33 -4.53 -20.44 -9.69
CA ALA A 33 -5.11 -19.11 -9.64
C ALA A 33 -6.02 -18.82 -10.85
N VAL A 34 -7.25 -18.40 -10.58
CA VAL A 34 -8.22 -17.97 -11.60
C VAL A 34 -8.20 -16.44 -11.65
N ILE A 35 -7.70 -15.90 -12.75
CA ILE A 35 -7.65 -14.47 -13.04
C ILE A 35 -8.38 -14.25 -14.35
N ASP A 36 -9.38 -13.39 -14.35
CA ASP A 36 -10.11 -13.12 -15.57
C ASP A 36 -9.25 -12.30 -16.54
N PRO A 37 -9.33 -12.53 -17.86
CA PRO A 37 -8.49 -11.80 -18.83
C PRO A 37 -8.66 -10.27 -18.78
N TRP A 38 -9.81 -9.76 -18.32
CA TRP A 38 -10.02 -8.32 -18.13
C TRP A 38 -9.42 -7.79 -16.81
N GLU A 39 -9.16 -8.65 -15.83
CA GLU A 39 -8.47 -8.27 -14.61
C GLU A 39 -7.00 -8.04 -14.89
N ASP A 40 -6.39 -8.81 -15.78
CA ASP A 40 -5.01 -8.61 -16.27
C ASP A 40 -4.98 -8.50 -17.80
N PRO A 41 -5.33 -7.33 -18.37
CA PRO A 41 -5.19 -7.14 -19.80
C PRO A 41 -3.73 -7.36 -20.23
N GLU A 42 -3.50 -8.08 -21.32
CA GLU A 42 -2.18 -8.16 -21.96
C GLU A 42 -1.87 -6.80 -22.58
N PHE A 43 -1.29 -5.91 -21.80
CA PHE A 43 -0.93 -4.60 -22.32
C PHE A 43 0.36 -4.69 -23.14
N GLU A 44 0.27 -4.33 -24.41
CA GLU A 44 1.42 -4.26 -25.32
C GLU A 44 2.46 -3.24 -24.83
N VAL A 45 3.63 -3.76 -24.43
CA VAL A 45 4.96 -3.15 -24.35
C VAL A 45 5.03 -1.67 -23.87
N TYR A 46 5.17 -1.47 -22.56
CA TYR A 46 5.48 -0.18 -21.93
C TYR A 46 6.99 0.12 -21.83
N HIS A 47 7.42 1.34 -22.16
CA HIS A 47 8.81 1.81 -22.01
C HIS A 47 8.91 3.19 -21.33
N SER A 48 8.15 3.38 -20.24
CA SER A 48 8.02 4.69 -19.59
C SER A 48 7.64 4.57 -18.11
N THR A 49 8.40 3.78 -17.35
CA THR A 49 8.27 3.77 -15.88
C THR A 49 9.07 4.92 -15.27
N ASP A 50 8.46 5.70 -14.38
CA ASP A 50 9.16 6.74 -13.62
C ASP A 50 9.96 6.17 -12.43
N ARG A 51 10.60 7.06 -11.66
CA ARG A 51 11.44 6.69 -10.50
C ARG A 51 10.69 6.00 -9.36
N TYR A 52 9.36 6.12 -9.31
CA TYR A 52 8.54 5.47 -8.29
C TYR A 52 7.91 4.18 -8.81
N GLY A 53 7.91 3.96 -10.13
CA GLY A 53 7.40 2.76 -10.76
C GLY A 53 6.03 2.94 -11.41
N PHE A 54 5.55 4.19 -11.57
CA PHE A 54 4.35 4.50 -12.36
C PHE A 54 4.68 4.46 -13.85
N ILE A 55 3.78 3.88 -14.62
CA ILE A 55 3.87 3.62 -16.05
C ILE A 55 3.09 4.71 -16.77
N HIS A 56 3.76 5.41 -17.68
CA HIS A 56 3.16 6.50 -18.46
C HIS A 56 2.85 6.03 -19.89
N ASP A 57 1.74 6.50 -20.45
CA ASP A 57 1.36 6.21 -21.84
C ASP A 57 2.35 6.77 -22.85
N THR A 58 3.00 7.89 -22.51
CA THR A 58 4.03 8.51 -23.33
C THR A 58 5.42 8.20 -22.78
N ARG A 59 6.40 8.11 -23.69
CA ARG A 59 7.78 7.89 -23.31
C ARG A 59 8.26 9.07 -22.45
N LEU A 60 8.80 8.77 -21.27
CA LEU A 60 9.40 9.80 -20.43
C LEU A 60 10.62 10.43 -21.14
N PRO A 61 10.88 11.73 -20.94
CA PRO A 61 12.08 12.37 -21.45
C PRO A 61 13.34 11.60 -21.06
N GLN A 62 14.27 11.41 -22.01
CA GLN A 62 15.56 10.76 -21.73
C GLN A 62 16.38 11.55 -20.70
N ASN A 63 16.27 12.88 -20.74
CA ASN A 63 16.92 13.79 -19.80
C ASN A 63 15.88 14.39 -18.87
N ARG A 64 16.29 14.61 -17.62
CA ARG A 64 15.46 15.30 -16.63
C ARG A 64 15.17 16.73 -17.08
N SER A 65 13.99 17.22 -16.75
CA SER A 65 13.69 18.65 -16.90
C SER A 65 14.57 19.47 -15.94
N LYS A 66 14.79 20.75 -16.22
CA LYS A 66 15.53 21.65 -15.30
C LYS A 66 14.87 21.71 -13.92
N GLU A 67 13.55 21.60 -13.87
CA GLU A 67 12.77 21.55 -12.63
C GLU A 67 13.02 20.25 -11.87
N GLU A 68 13.12 19.11 -12.55
CA GLU A 68 13.47 17.81 -11.96
C GLU A 68 14.88 17.79 -11.40
N GLU A 69 15.85 18.31 -12.17
CA GLU A 69 17.24 18.47 -11.73
C GLU A 69 17.31 19.33 -10.48
N LYS A 70 16.65 20.49 -10.48
CA LYS A 70 16.58 21.38 -9.31
C LYS A 70 15.93 20.70 -8.10
N ARG A 71 14.85 19.92 -8.29
CA ARG A 71 14.22 19.15 -7.19
C ARG A 71 15.19 18.13 -6.61
N LEU A 72 15.93 17.42 -7.47
CA LEU A 72 16.93 16.44 -7.05
C LEU A 72 18.10 17.10 -6.32
N GLU A 73 18.63 18.22 -6.83
CA GLU A 73 19.68 18.98 -6.16
C GLU A 73 19.25 19.44 -4.76
N ILE A 74 18.02 19.95 -4.63
CA ILE A 74 17.43 20.31 -3.34
C ILE A 74 17.35 19.08 -2.43
N GLU A 75 16.88 17.94 -2.94
CA GLU A 75 16.82 16.68 -2.19
C GLU A 75 18.20 16.24 -1.70
N LEU A 76 19.20 16.20 -2.60
CA LEU A 76 20.58 15.83 -2.32
C LEU A 76 21.22 16.76 -1.26
N SER A 77 20.99 18.08 -1.38
CA SER A 77 21.50 19.08 -0.42
C SER A 77 20.97 18.90 1.01
N ARG A 78 19.88 18.14 1.17
CA ARG A 78 19.25 17.85 2.46
C ARG A 78 19.75 16.55 3.09
N ILE A 79 20.34 15.64 2.31
CA ILE A 79 20.74 14.30 2.76
C ILE A 79 21.67 14.36 3.98
N ASP A 80 22.79 15.05 3.90
CA ASP A 80 23.78 15.12 4.99
C ASP A 80 23.16 15.64 6.29
N LYS A 81 22.36 16.70 6.16
CA LYS A 81 21.69 17.31 7.31
C LYS A 81 20.68 16.37 7.95
N TRP A 82 19.93 15.60 7.15
CA TRP A 82 18.99 14.60 7.63
C TRP A 82 19.71 13.40 8.25
N LEU A 83 20.82 12.95 7.66
CA LEU A 83 21.65 11.89 8.22
C LEU A 83 22.13 12.26 9.63
N LYS A 84 22.62 13.49 9.81
CA LYS A 84 22.98 14.02 11.13
C LYS A 84 21.79 14.01 12.10
N MET A 85 20.61 14.45 11.65
CA MET A 85 19.42 14.47 12.49
C MET A 85 18.95 13.08 12.91
N ILE A 86 19.01 12.10 12.01
CA ILE A 86 18.62 10.72 12.30
C ILE A 86 19.58 10.08 13.31
N ARG A 87 20.89 10.36 13.20
CA ARG A 87 21.91 9.86 14.13
C ARG A 87 21.80 10.46 15.52
N THR A 88 21.43 11.73 15.64
CA THR A 88 21.24 12.41 16.93
C THR A 88 19.78 12.83 17.09
N TRP A 89 18.87 11.87 16.96
CA TRP A 89 17.42 12.11 16.90
C TRP A 89 16.91 12.87 18.13
N ASP A 90 17.23 12.40 19.32
CA ASP A 90 16.75 12.96 20.59
C ASP A 90 17.22 14.40 20.81
N LYS A 91 18.38 14.76 20.25
CA LYS A 91 18.88 16.14 20.27
C LYS A 91 17.97 17.09 19.50
N TYR A 92 17.27 16.62 18.48
CA TYR A 92 16.44 17.44 17.59
C TYR A 92 14.94 17.25 17.81
N TRP A 93 14.52 16.12 18.39
CA TRP A 93 13.13 15.82 18.69
C TRP A 93 12.47 16.94 19.50
N GLY A 94 11.22 17.26 19.16
CA GLY A 94 10.45 18.35 19.80
C GLY A 94 10.95 19.78 19.53
N LYS A 95 12.08 19.96 18.82
CA LYS A 95 12.61 21.31 18.54
C LYS A 95 12.05 21.86 17.24
N GLU A 96 11.82 23.17 17.23
CA GLU A 96 11.31 23.90 16.05
C GLU A 96 12.15 23.66 14.78
N LYS A 97 13.48 23.53 14.92
CA LYS A 97 14.40 23.23 13.82
C LYS A 97 14.10 21.89 13.13
N PHE A 98 13.61 20.90 13.87
CA PHE A 98 13.25 19.59 13.35
C PHE A 98 11.93 19.67 12.57
N VAL A 99 10.90 20.28 13.17
CA VAL A 99 9.61 20.55 12.52
C VAL A 99 9.79 21.32 11.20
N LYS A 100 10.56 22.41 11.22
CA LYS A 100 10.88 23.19 10.01
C LYS A 100 11.53 22.36 8.90
N ARG A 101 12.26 21.31 9.24
CA ARG A 101 12.89 20.43 8.24
C ARG A 101 11.95 19.37 7.70
N ILE A 102 11.05 18.85 8.53
CA ILE A 102 9.93 18.01 8.07
C ILE A 102 9.12 18.78 7.02
N HIS A 103 8.73 20.03 7.32
CA HIS A 103 7.96 20.86 6.38
C HIS A 103 8.72 21.18 5.08
N LYS A 104 10.04 21.33 5.14
CA LYS A 104 10.85 21.47 3.93
C LYS A 104 10.82 20.20 3.09
N GLY A 105 10.76 19.04 3.73
CA GLY A 105 10.66 17.73 3.11
C GLY A 105 11.78 16.78 3.57
N ILE A 106 11.37 15.56 3.88
CA ILE A 106 12.26 14.42 4.17
C ILE A 106 12.74 13.85 2.81
N PRO A 107 14.05 13.69 2.58
CA PRO A 107 14.59 12.99 1.42
C PRO A 107 13.99 11.60 1.31
N ASP A 108 13.71 11.17 0.08
CA ASP A 108 12.95 9.96 -0.21
C ASP A 108 13.54 8.73 0.50
N ARG A 109 14.87 8.57 0.40
CA ARG A 109 15.66 7.51 1.06
C ARG A 109 15.53 7.42 2.59
N PHE A 110 15.01 8.46 3.25
CA PHE A 110 14.85 8.50 4.70
C PHE A 110 13.38 8.47 5.14
N ARG A 111 12.41 8.55 4.22
CA ARG A 111 10.98 8.61 4.57
C ARG A 111 10.55 7.41 5.39
N GLY A 112 10.89 6.19 4.96
CA GLY A 112 10.54 4.97 5.70
C GLY A 112 11.00 5.01 7.17
N THR A 113 12.27 5.31 7.41
CA THR A 113 12.83 5.38 8.77
C THR A 113 12.27 6.55 9.58
N VAL A 114 12.16 7.73 8.98
CA VAL A 114 11.73 8.95 9.68
C VAL A 114 10.24 8.88 10.02
N TRP A 115 9.40 8.43 9.08
CA TRP A 115 7.97 8.21 9.33
C TRP A 115 7.75 7.12 10.37
N ALA A 116 8.49 6.02 10.31
CA ALA A 116 8.39 4.97 11.34
C ALA A 116 8.68 5.50 12.75
N ARG A 117 9.72 6.33 12.92
CA ARG A 117 10.02 6.96 14.20
C ARG A 117 8.99 8.01 14.62
N LEU A 118 8.50 8.83 13.68
CA LEU A 118 7.47 9.85 13.96
C LEU A 118 6.16 9.24 14.45
N LEU A 119 5.82 8.06 13.91
CA LEU A 119 4.63 7.29 14.26
C LEU A 119 4.87 6.29 15.40
N PHE A 120 6.05 6.31 16.02
CA PHE A 120 6.43 5.42 17.11
C PHE A 120 6.23 3.92 16.80
N LEU A 121 6.46 3.52 15.53
CA LEU A 121 6.10 2.18 15.06
C LEU A 121 6.81 1.06 15.83
N GLU A 122 8.09 1.22 16.17
CA GLU A 122 8.83 0.22 16.95
C GLU A 122 8.23 0.00 18.34
N GLN A 123 7.85 1.09 19.02
CA GLN A 123 7.19 1.00 20.32
C GLN A 123 5.82 0.33 20.17
N MET A 124 5.00 0.78 19.21
CA MET A 124 3.68 0.20 18.96
C MET A 124 3.77 -1.29 18.61
N LYS A 125 4.76 -1.70 17.81
CA LYS A 125 4.96 -3.12 17.44
C LYS A 125 5.34 -3.99 18.63
N GLU A 126 6.13 -3.46 19.56
CA GLU A 126 6.48 -4.20 20.79
C GLU A 126 5.28 -4.29 21.74
N GLU A 127 4.58 -3.18 21.96
CA GLU A 127 3.40 -3.12 22.83
C GLU A 127 2.21 -3.93 22.29
N GLN A 128 2.07 -4.03 20.97
CA GLN A 128 0.98 -4.74 20.27
C GLN A 128 1.51 -5.93 19.47
N LYS A 129 2.51 -6.63 20.00
CA LYS A 129 3.13 -7.77 19.33
C LYS A 129 2.10 -8.85 18.98
N GLY A 130 2.08 -9.30 17.73
CA GLY A 130 1.12 -10.29 17.24
C GLY A 130 -0.27 -9.73 16.89
N LYS A 131 -0.53 -8.45 17.19
CA LYS A 131 -1.84 -7.84 16.93
C LYS A 131 -2.16 -7.77 15.44
N TYR A 132 -1.16 -7.48 14.61
CA TYR A 132 -1.30 -7.44 13.17
C TYR A 132 -1.79 -8.80 12.62
N GLU A 133 -1.13 -9.90 13.00
CA GLU A 133 -1.48 -11.24 12.55
C GLU A 133 -2.88 -11.66 13.05
N GLU A 134 -3.22 -11.30 14.28
CA GLU A 134 -4.56 -11.49 14.83
C GLU A 134 -5.61 -10.74 13.99
N MET A 135 -5.40 -9.45 13.75
CA MET A 135 -6.34 -8.61 13.00
C MET A 135 -6.47 -9.07 11.57
N LYS A 136 -5.37 -9.44 10.91
CA LYS A 136 -5.39 -10.00 9.55
C LYS A 136 -6.29 -11.23 9.49
N ARG A 137 -6.14 -12.16 10.45
CA ARG A 137 -6.96 -13.38 10.55
C ARG A 137 -8.43 -13.04 10.78
N LEU A 138 -8.73 -12.10 11.68
CA LEU A 138 -10.10 -11.67 11.97
C LEU A 138 -10.74 -10.96 10.78
N GLY A 139 -10.03 -10.03 10.14
CA GLY A 139 -10.48 -9.31 8.94
C GLY A 139 -10.81 -10.27 7.80
N CYS A 140 -9.92 -11.23 7.51
CA CYS A 140 -10.20 -12.28 6.52
C CYS A 140 -11.46 -13.10 6.84
N LYS A 141 -11.72 -13.37 8.13
CA LYS A 141 -12.85 -14.20 8.54
C LYS A 141 -14.17 -13.44 8.58
N TRP A 142 -14.14 -12.17 8.96
CA TRP A 142 -15.33 -11.46 9.43
C TRP A 142 -15.57 -10.08 8.81
N SER A 143 -14.60 -9.48 8.12
CA SER A 143 -14.79 -8.14 7.54
C SER A 143 -15.95 -8.14 6.53
N PRO A 144 -16.95 -7.26 6.68
CA PRO A 144 -18.05 -7.11 5.74
C PRO A 144 -17.59 -6.43 4.44
N ASP A 145 -16.47 -5.71 4.49
CA ASP A 145 -15.97 -4.87 3.40
C ASP A 145 -15.10 -5.62 2.38
N VAL A 146 -14.83 -6.92 2.57
CA VAL A 146 -13.91 -7.69 1.71
C VAL A 146 -14.23 -7.51 0.22
N ARG A 147 -15.51 -7.53 -0.15
CA ARG A 147 -15.95 -7.31 -1.53
C ARG A 147 -15.62 -5.91 -2.03
N GLN A 148 -15.83 -4.89 -1.20
CA GLN A 148 -15.54 -3.50 -1.57
C GLN A 148 -14.03 -3.28 -1.67
N ILE A 149 -13.25 -3.80 -0.71
CA ILE A 149 -11.80 -3.76 -0.71
C ILE A 149 -11.26 -4.43 -1.98
N ASP A 150 -11.81 -5.57 -2.38
CA ASP A 150 -11.41 -6.27 -3.59
C ASP A 150 -11.58 -5.41 -4.85
N LEU A 151 -12.76 -4.80 -4.99
CA LEU A 151 -13.07 -3.88 -6.08
C LEU A 151 -12.18 -2.63 -6.08
N ASP A 152 -11.81 -2.13 -4.90
CA ASP A 152 -10.97 -0.95 -4.73
C ASP A 152 -9.51 -1.26 -5.08
N VAL A 153 -8.99 -2.40 -4.61
CA VAL A 153 -7.65 -2.88 -4.93
C VAL A 153 -7.50 -3.10 -6.43
N ASN A 154 -8.48 -3.71 -7.10
CA ASN A 154 -8.42 -3.97 -8.54
C ASN A 154 -8.45 -2.70 -9.41
N ARG A 155 -8.83 -1.54 -8.86
CA ARG A 155 -8.82 -0.26 -9.59
C ARG A 155 -7.78 0.74 -9.09
N THR A 156 -6.96 0.37 -8.12
CA THR A 156 -5.97 1.26 -7.50
C THR A 156 -4.58 1.00 -8.06
N TYR A 157 -3.91 2.06 -8.54
CA TYR A 157 -2.53 2.03 -9.04
C TYR A 157 -2.28 0.97 -10.14
N ARG A 158 -3.25 0.75 -11.05
CA ARG A 158 -3.11 -0.21 -12.16
C ARG A 158 -2.07 0.22 -13.20
N ASP A 159 -1.71 1.49 -13.19
CA ASP A 159 -0.58 2.08 -13.90
C ASP A 159 0.75 1.92 -13.15
N HIS A 160 0.81 1.24 -12.02
CA HIS A 160 2.05 1.06 -11.25
C HIS A 160 2.59 -0.36 -11.37
N THR A 161 3.88 -0.51 -11.65
CA THR A 161 4.57 -1.80 -11.82
C THR A 161 4.28 -2.82 -10.71
N MET A 162 4.21 -2.33 -9.47
CA MET A 162 3.95 -3.16 -8.28
C MET A 162 2.48 -3.53 -8.01
N PHE A 163 1.50 -2.86 -8.62
CA PHE A 163 0.06 -3.09 -8.35
C PHE A 163 -0.73 -3.44 -9.62
N ARG A 164 -0.06 -3.46 -10.78
CA ARG A 164 -0.63 -3.74 -12.09
C ARG A 164 -1.02 -5.20 -12.26
N LYS A 165 -0.51 -6.13 -11.46
CA LYS A 165 -0.80 -7.55 -11.65
C LYS A 165 -1.83 -8.00 -10.64
N ARG A 166 -2.93 -8.58 -11.12
CA ARG A 166 -3.99 -9.08 -10.24
C ARG A 166 -3.41 -10.11 -9.27
N TYR A 167 -3.77 -9.96 -7.99
CA TYR A 167 -3.28 -10.75 -6.86
C TYR A 167 -1.76 -10.80 -6.72
N ASP A 168 -1.03 -9.81 -7.23
CA ASP A 168 0.41 -9.69 -6.94
C ASP A 168 0.67 -9.41 -5.44
N GLU A 169 1.93 -9.54 -5.02
CA GLU A 169 2.32 -9.42 -3.62
C GLU A 169 1.88 -8.09 -2.99
N LYS A 170 1.88 -6.99 -3.76
CA LYS A 170 1.51 -5.68 -3.20
C LYS A 170 0.01 -5.47 -3.15
N GLN A 171 -0.76 -5.98 -4.11
CA GLN A 171 -2.22 -6.06 -3.98
C GLN A 171 -2.61 -6.91 -2.77
N GLN A 172 -1.95 -8.04 -2.53
CA GLN A 172 -2.19 -8.86 -1.35
C GLN A 172 -1.87 -8.11 -0.05
N GLN A 173 -0.73 -7.41 0.01
CA GLN A 173 -0.38 -6.59 1.18
C GLN A 173 -1.40 -5.49 1.43
N LEU A 174 -1.82 -4.78 0.38
CA LEU A 174 -2.83 -3.72 0.46
C LEU A 174 -4.18 -4.27 0.93
N PHE A 175 -4.62 -5.39 0.37
CA PHE A 175 -5.86 -6.06 0.74
C PHE A 175 -5.89 -6.42 2.23
N HIS A 176 -4.82 -7.03 2.74
CA HIS A 176 -4.75 -7.41 4.17
C HIS A 176 -4.80 -6.19 5.09
N VAL A 177 -3.98 -5.16 4.83
CA VAL A 177 -3.96 -3.95 5.64
C VAL A 177 -5.32 -3.24 5.68
N LEU A 178 -6.07 -3.25 4.57
CA LEU A 178 -7.40 -2.63 4.50
C LEU A 178 -8.46 -3.47 5.23
N GLY A 179 -8.38 -4.80 5.17
CA GLY A 179 -9.33 -5.72 5.80
C GLY A 179 -9.29 -5.73 7.34
N GLU A 180 -8.23 -5.20 7.93
CA GLU A 180 -7.98 -5.17 9.39
C GLU A 180 -8.77 -4.08 10.12
N ARG A 181 -9.41 -3.14 9.41
CA ARG A 181 -9.85 -1.84 9.96
C ARG A 181 -11.04 -1.88 10.94
N GLU A 182 -11.84 -2.95 10.97
CA GLU A 182 -13.09 -2.98 11.76
C GLU A 182 -12.96 -3.47 13.22
N TYR A 183 -11.80 -3.94 13.69
CA TYR A 183 -11.67 -4.52 15.04
C TYR A 183 -10.74 -3.74 15.99
N ILE A 184 -10.52 -2.45 15.70
CA ILE A 184 -9.64 -1.57 16.48
C ILE A 184 -10.38 -0.78 17.59
N TYR A 185 -11.70 -0.96 17.77
CA TYR A 185 -12.47 -0.32 18.85
C TYR A 185 -13.27 -1.33 19.66
#